data_AF-A0A353A3K8-F1
#
_entry.id   AF-A0A353A3K8-F1
#
_cell.length_a   1.000
_cell.length_b   1.000
_cell.length_c   1.000
_cell.angle_alpha   90.00
_cell.angle_beta   90.00
_cell.angle_gamma   90.00
#
_symmetry.space_group_name_H-M   'P 1'
#
loop_
_entity.id
_entity.type
_entity.pdbx_description
1 polymer ?
#
loop_
_entity_poly.entity_id
_entity_poly.type
_entity_poly.pdbx_seq_one_letter_code
_entity_poly.pdbx_strand_id
1 'polypeptide(L)'
;PEMMNNDMRHMGYNASFYFPNDQVYSYFKDCTVNTKETFFYILNGWGSGWPNYQGDEMLVMGIYDITLKLPPVPRSGTWEVRMGVSTESSWRGICQVYFGTDPDRLSPAGIPVDMAMGGEWKQDDDKRLPSIVGWEKDTNDDDYNAEVDKRMRNNGFMKGPEYICETPGGNDTDRSMQKTTRRIIVRTTMDADKTYYMRFKSCQDQIHKQLFIDYMEWCPKEVYDNPSEPEDIW
;
A
#
# COMPACT_ATOMS: atom_id res chain seq x y z
N PRO A 1 -0.54 10.51 15.30
CA PRO A 1 -0.29 11.33 16.50
C PRO A 1 0.47 10.58 17.60
N GLU A 2 0.04 9.37 17.95
CA GLU A 2 0.65 8.60 19.04
C GLU A 2 2.11 8.21 18.78
N MET A 3 2.45 7.75 17.56
CA MET A 3 3.84 7.39 17.23
C MET A 3 4.80 8.59 17.26
N MET A 4 4.34 9.77 16.81
CA MET A 4 5.11 11.01 16.88
C MET A 4 5.28 11.48 18.33
N ASN A 5 4.24 11.40 19.15
CA ASN A 5 4.28 11.88 20.54
C ASN A 5 5.12 11.01 21.48
N ASN A 6 5.39 9.76 21.10
CA ASN A 6 6.20 8.81 21.87
C ASN A 6 7.61 8.63 21.26
N ASP A 7 8.06 9.55 20.40
CA ASP A 7 9.39 9.53 19.78
C ASP A 7 9.71 8.22 19.01
N MET A 8 8.70 7.62 18.36
CA MET A 8 8.85 6.36 17.61
C MET A 8 8.95 6.54 16.08
N ARG A 9 8.99 7.78 15.60
CA ARG A 9 9.06 8.17 14.18
C ARG A 9 10.33 8.99 13.91
N HIS A 10 10.73 9.05 12.65
CA HIS A 10 11.90 9.78 12.17
C HIS A 10 13.21 9.37 12.85
N MET A 11 13.33 8.09 13.19
CA MET A 11 14.55 7.52 13.76
C MET A 11 15.40 6.86 12.68
N GLY A 12 16.70 6.65 12.94
CA GLY A 12 17.56 5.95 11.98
C GLY A 12 17.20 4.46 11.84
N TYR A 13 17.72 3.85 10.75
CA TYR A 13 17.54 2.46 10.26
C TYR A 13 17.51 1.29 11.28
N ASN A 14 17.90 1.50 12.54
CA ASN A 14 17.97 0.45 13.57
C ASN A 14 16.95 0.61 14.71
N ALA A 15 16.08 1.62 14.64
CA ALA A 15 15.00 1.77 15.60
C ALA A 15 13.73 1.12 15.04
N SER A 16 13.32 -0.01 15.60
CA SER A 16 12.05 -0.64 15.27
C SER A 16 11.26 -0.87 16.55
N PHE A 17 9.97 -0.56 16.52
CA PHE A 17 9.10 -0.73 17.69
C PHE A 17 8.02 -1.74 17.38
N TYR A 18 7.82 -2.67 18.31
CA TYR A 18 6.73 -3.64 18.27
C TYR A 18 5.49 -3.03 18.92
N PHE A 19 4.34 -3.25 18.30
CA PHE A 19 3.05 -2.90 18.89
C PHE A 19 2.35 -4.16 19.37
N PRO A 20 2.03 -4.27 20.67
CA PRO A 20 1.24 -5.38 21.17
C PRO A 20 -0.18 -5.22 20.64
N ASN A 21 -0.51 -5.86 19.52
CA ASN A 21 -1.85 -5.90 18.97
C ASN A 21 -2.18 -7.35 18.61
N ASP A 22 -2.97 -7.99 19.46
CA ASP A 22 -3.40 -9.37 19.34
C ASP A 22 -4.90 -9.52 19.64
N GLN A 23 -5.38 -10.75 19.75
CA GLN A 23 -6.80 -11.04 20.00
C GLN A 23 -7.29 -10.69 21.42
N VAL A 24 -6.37 -10.47 22.37
CA VAL A 24 -6.63 -10.21 23.79
C VAL A 24 -6.38 -8.73 24.11
N TYR A 25 -5.30 -8.16 23.59
CA TYR A 25 -4.93 -6.76 23.78
C TYR A 25 -4.83 -6.07 22.43
N SER A 26 -5.64 -5.03 22.24
CA SER A 26 -5.68 -4.25 21.01
C SER A 26 -5.09 -2.87 21.24
N TYR A 27 -3.88 -2.65 20.73
CA TYR A 27 -3.26 -1.32 20.69
C TYR A 27 -3.94 -0.43 19.64
N PHE A 28 -4.34 -1.01 18.50
CA PHE A 28 -4.96 -0.27 17.41
C PHE A 28 -6.49 -0.38 17.44
N LYS A 29 -7.16 0.70 17.87
CA LYS A 29 -8.62 0.76 18.02
C LYS A 29 -9.42 0.32 16.78
N ASP A 30 -8.96 0.71 15.59
CA ASP A 30 -9.66 0.49 14.32
C ASP A 30 -9.03 -0.65 13.50
N CYS A 31 -8.28 -1.55 14.15
CA CYS A 31 -7.68 -2.74 13.53
C CYS A 31 -7.93 -4.00 14.37
N THR A 32 -8.75 -4.91 13.85
CA THR A 32 -8.99 -6.22 14.45
C THR A 32 -7.94 -7.23 13.98
N VAL A 33 -7.42 -8.03 14.91
CA VAL A 33 -6.50 -9.15 14.63
C VAL A 33 -7.26 -10.47 14.67
N ASN A 34 -7.24 -11.20 13.57
CA ASN A 34 -8.01 -12.44 13.40
C ASN A 34 -7.18 -13.71 13.68
N THR A 35 -5.87 -13.57 13.84
CA THR A 35 -4.93 -14.67 14.14
C THR A 35 -3.80 -14.20 15.04
N LYS A 36 -3.43 -15.05 16.01
CA LYS A 36 -2.30 -14.83 16.94
C LYS A 36 -0.93 -14.76 16.26
N GLU A 37 -0.85 -15.15 15.00
CA GLU A 37 0.37 -15.15 14.18
C GLU A 37 0.55 -13.83 13.43
N THR A 38 -0.06 -12.74 13.89
CA THR A 38 0.08 -11.39 13.35
C THR A 38 0.97 -10.57 14.26
N PHE A 39 1.98 -9.91 13.69
CA PHE A 39 2.89 -9.04 14.44
C PHE A 39 2.96 -7.67 13.77
N PHE A 40 2.88 -6.61 14.57
CA PHE A 40 2.92 -5.23 14.08
C PHE A 40 4.22 -4.56 14.50
N TYR A 41 4.85 -3.88 13.54
CA TYR A 41 6.05 -3.10 13.76
C TYR A 41 5.93 -1.74 13.06
N ILE A 42 6.59 -0.73 13.62
CA ILE A 42 7.09 0.39 12.83
C ILE A 42 8.57 0.14 12.57
N LEU A 43 8.97 0.11 11.30
CA LEU A 43 10.37 0.13 10.90
C LEU A 43 10.77 1.58 10.63
N ASN A 44 11.72 2.11 11.37
CA ASN A 44 12.22 3.44 11.08
C ASN A 44 13.32 3.37 10.01
N GLY A 45 13.17 4.17 8.97
CA GLY A 45 14.07 4.25 7.83
C GLY A 45 14.49 5.67 7.52
N TRP A 46 14.30 6.61 8.45
CA TRP A 46 14.61 8.02 8.23
C TRP A 46 16.05 8.22 7.75
N GLY A 47 16.20 8.91 6.61
CA GLY A 47 17.49 9.16 5.97
C GLY A 47 18.18 7.92 5.38
N SER A 48 17.47 6.80 5.27
CA SER A 48 18.01 5.52 4.76
C SER A 48 17.77 5.30 3.28
N GLY A 49 17.09 6.23 2.60
CA GLY A 49 16.74 6.02 1.21
C GLY A 49 15.58 5.03 1.05
N TRP A 50 14.57 5.07 1.93
CA TRP A 50 13.41 4.19 1.84
C TRP A 50 12.22 4.93 1.23
N PRO A 51 11.58 4.39 0.17
CA PRO A 51 10.47 5.03 -0.51
C PRO A 51 9.15 4.74 0.23
N ASN A 52 9.15 5.08 1.51
CA ASN A 52 8.06 4.88 2.44
C ASN A 52 7.53 6.26 2.84
N TYR A 53 6.26 6.33 3.22
CA TYR A 53 5.60 7.55 3.62
C TYR A 53 6.29 8.18 4.84
N GLN A 54 6.98 9.30 4.56
CA GLN A 54 7.82 10.04 5.51
C GLN A 54 9.02 9.22 6.04
N GLY A 55 9.48 8.22 5.30
CA GLY A 55 10.73 7.47 5.56
C GLY A 55 10.62 6.31 6.55
N ASP A 56 9.48 6.13 7.23
CA ASP A 56 9.25 5.01 8.14
C ASP A 56 8.08 4.14 7.63
N GLU A 57 8.08 2.86 7.96
CA GLU A 57 7.12 1.89 7.43
C GLU A 57 6.26 1.26 8.52
N MET A 58 4.94 1.31 8.35
CA MET A 58 4.02 0.43 9.07
C MET A 58 4.08 -0.98 8.48
N LEU A 59 4.63 -1.91 9.25
CA LEU A 59 4.88 -3.28 8.84
C LEU A 59 3.97 -4.26 9.60
N VAL A 60 3.37 -5.19 8.87
CA VAL A 60 2.69 -6.35 9.46
C VAL A 60 3.35 -7.64 8.98
N MET A 61 3.64 -8.54 9.90
CA MET A 61 4.36 -9.80 9.67
C MET A 61 3.61 -11.01 10.22
N GLY A 62 4.12 -12.20 9.90
CA GLY A 62 3.60 -13.48 10.32
C GLY A 62 2.59 -14.07 9.32
N ILE A 63 1.81 -15.06 9.73
CA ILE A 63 0.68 -15.56 8.93
C ILE A 63 -0.51 -14.64 9.21
N TYR A 64 -0.35 -13.38 8.82
CA TYR A 64 -1.22 -12.30 9.25
C TYR A 64 -2.65 -12.45 8.72
N ASP A 65 -3.59 -11.98 9.53
CA ASP A 65 -4.99 -11.82 9.17
C ASP A 65 -5.55 -10.66 9.99
N ILE A 66 -5.71 -9.51 9.34
CA ILE A 66 -6.12 -8.26 9.98
C ILE A 66 -7.31 -7.65 9.27
N THR A 67 -8.16 -6.95 9.99
CA THR A 67 -9.29 -6.20 9.43
C THR A 67 -9.24 -4.76 9.91
N LEU A 68 -9.03 -3.85 8.97
CA LEU A 68 -9.01 -2.41 9.19
C LEU A 68 -10.41 -1.84 9.00
N LYS A 69 -10.85 -1.01 9.93
CA LYS A 69 -11.97 -0.08 9.68
C LYS A 69 -11.43 1.11 8.91
N LEU A 70 -12.02 1.38 7.75
CA LEU A 70 -11.59 2.44 6.86
C LEU A 70 -12.14 3.80 7.30
N PRO A 71 -11.45 4.92 6.97
CA PRO A 71 -12.03 6.24 7.09
C PRO A 71 -13.30 6.37 6.24
N PRO A 72 -14.26 7.22 6.65
CA PRO A 72 -15.45 7.48 5.84
C PRO A 72 -15.07 8.22 4.55
N VAL A 73 -15.83 7.98 3.48
CA VAL A 73 -15.75 8.82 2.28
C VAL A 73 -16.52 10.12 2.51
N PRO A 74 -16.05 11.27 1.99
CA PRO A 74 -16.69 12.57 2.24
C PRO A 74 -18.04 12.74 1.54
N ARG A 75 -18.30 11.94 0.50
CA ARG A 75 -19.56 11.92 -0.25
C ARG A 75 -19.84 10.55 -0.84
N SER A 76 -21.12 10.24 -1.03
CA SER A 76 -21.53 9.06 -1.76
C SER A 76 -21.13 9.17 -3.24
N GLY A 77 -20.63 8.08 -3.82
CA GLY A 77 -20.16 8.06 -5.21
C GLY A 77 -19.34 6.82 -5.53
N THR A 78 -18.82 6.74 -6.75
CA THR A 78 -17.89 5.67 -7.15
C THR A 78 -16.46 6.08 -6.85
N TRP A 79 -15.73 5.19 -6.18
CA TRP A 79 -14.36 5.41 -5.73
C TRP A 79 -13.44 4.28 -6.20
N GLU A 80 -12.20 4.63 -6.49
CA GLU A 80 -11.04 3.75 -6.51
C GLU A 80 -10.37 3.80 -5.14
N VAL A 81 -10.29 2.67 -4.47
CA VAL A 81 -9.40 2.51 -3.31
C VAL A 81 -8.11 1.87 -3.79
N ARG A 82 -7.00 2.56 -3.54
CA ARG A 82 -5.67 2.15 -3.99
C ARG A 82 -4.75 1.95 -2.80
N MET A 83 -3.78 1.08 -2.96
CA MET A 83 -2.77 0.77 -1.96
C MET A 83 -1.39 1.00 -2.54
N GLY A 84 -0.57 1.77 -1.84
CA GLY A 84 0.85 1.87 -2.12
C GLY A 84 1.56 0.57 -1.80
N VAL A 85 2.58 0.23 -2.59
CA VAL A 85 3.38 -0.98 -2.40
C VAL A 85 4.84 -0.66 -2.64
N SER A 86 5.66 -0.73 -1.58
CA SER A 86 7.11 -0.86 -1.70
C SER A 86 7.47 -2.30 -2.07
N THR A 87 8.27 -2.48 -3.12
CA THR A 87 8.59 -3.79 -3.71
C THR A 87 10.08 -4.11 -3.61
N GLU A 88 10.81 -3.43 -2.71
CA GLU A 88 12.27 -3.46 -2.61
C GLU A 88 12.87 -4.78 -2.10
N SER A 89 12.06 -5.62 -1.44
CA SER A 89 12.54 -6.78 -0.69
C SER A 89 11.82 -8.05 -1.10
N SER A 90 12.55 -9.17 -1.06
CA SER A 90 11.95 -10.51 -1.22
C SER A 90 11.04 -10.88 -0.07
N TRP A 91 11.08 -10.12 1.03
CA TRP A 91 10.23 -10.32 2.19
C TRP A 91 8.80 -9.85 1.96
N ARG A 92 8.49 -9.12 0.87
CA ARG A 92 7.10 -8.76 0.56
C ARG A 92 6.26 -9.99 0.28
N GLY A 93 5.08 -10.02 0.90
CA GLY A 93 4.16 -11.16 0.82
C GLY A 93 3.11 -11.04 -0.27
N ILE A 94 2.30 -12.08 -0.38
CA ILE A 94 1.09 -12.14 -1.19
C ILE A 94 -0.09 -12.17 -0.21
N CYS A 95 -1.04 -11.24 -0.37
CA CYS A 95 -2.24 -11.19 0.46
C CYS A 95 -3.51 -11.23 -0.37
N GLN A 96 -4.54 -11.91 0.14
CA GLN A 96 -5.89 -11.72 -0.34
C GLN A 96 -6.50 -10.55 0.42
N VAL A 97 -6.99 -9.56 -0.33
CA VAL A 97 -7.75 -8.44 0.22
C VAL A 97 -9.24 -8.74 0.16
N TYR A 98 -9.99 -8.33 1.18
CA TYR A 98 -11.45 -8.38 1.22
C TYR A 98 -12.01 -7.01 1.58
N PHE A 99 -13.19 -6.68 1.07
CA PHE A 99 -13.83 -5.38 1.25
C PHE A 99 -15.33 -5.52 1.49
N GLY A 100 -15.91 -4.61 2.26
CA GLY A 100 -17.35 -4.57 2.53
C GLY A 100 -17.71 -3.73 3.75
N THR A 101 -18.99 -3.78 4.14
CA THR A 101 -19.54 -3.02 5.27
C THR A 101 -19.78 -3.87 6.51
N ASP A 102 -19.75 -5.20 6.37
CA ASP A 102 -19.88 -6.16 7.45
C ASP A 102 -18.52 -6.83 7.70
N PRO A 103 -17.83 -6.54 8.81
CA PRO A 103 -16.47 -7.04 9.06
C PRO A 103 -16.41 -8.57 9.17
N ASP A 104 -17.51 -9.24 9.53
CA ASP A 104 -17.56 -10.70 9.65
C ASP A 104 -17.86 -11.40 8.30
N ARG A 105 -18.29 -10.63 7.29
CA ARG A 105 -18.74 -11.15 5.98
C ARG A 105 -18.24 -10.30 4.81
N LEU A 106 -16.94 -10.04 4.78
CA LEU A 106 -16.28 -9.32 3.69
C LEU A 106 -16.13 -10.20 2.43
N SER A 107 -16.25 -9.57 1.25
CA SER A 107 -16.07 -10.26 -0.03
C SER A 107 -14.66 -10.04 -0.58
N PRO A 108 -14.06 -11.02 -1.29
CA PRO A 108 -12.75 -10.84 -1.92
C PRO A 108 -12.73 -9.62 -2.85
N ALA A 109 -11.75 -8.75 -2.67
CA ALA A 109 -11.47 -7.60 -3.51
C ALA A 109 -10.47 -7.99 -4.60
N GLY A 110 -10.97 -8.67 -5.64
CA GLY A 110 -10.14 -9.16 -6.75
C GLY A 110 -9.23 -10.33 -6.38
N ILE A 111 -8.18 -10.52 -7.18
CA ILE A 111 -7.17 -11.57 -6.98
C ILE A 111 -6.16 -11.16 -5.88
N PRO A 112 -5.42 -12.12 -5.29
CA PRO A 112 -4.37 -11.80 -4.33
C PRO A 112 -3.35 -10.78 -4.87
N VAL A 113 -2.96 -9.85 -4.00
CA VAL A 113 -1.97 -8.81 -4.28
C VAL A 113 -0.59 -9.37 -3.94
N ASP A 114 0.23 -9.59 -4.97
CA ASP A 114 1.66 -9.87 -4.83
C ASP A 114 2.42 -8.56 -4.63
N MET A 115 2.86 -8.32 -3.40
CA MET A 115 3.58 -7.09 -3.02
C MET A 115 5.07 -7.15 -3.36
N ALA A 116 5.59 -8.30 -3.80
CA ALA A 116 6.96 -8.42 -4.27
C ALA A 116 7.12 -8.05 -5.76
N MET A 117 5.99 -7.82 -6.45
CA MET A 117 5.96 -7.47 -7.87
C MET A 117 6.31 -6.00 -8.11
N GLY A 118 7.60 -5.72 -8.31
CA GLY A 118 8.11 -4.39 -8.63
C GLY A 118 7.93 -3.98 -10.08
N GLY A 119 8.28 -2.73 -10.39
CA GLY A 119 8.12 -2.12 -11.71
C GLY A 119 8.91 -2.84 -12.80
N GLU A 120 10.20 -3.11 -12.56
CA GLU A 120 11.10 -3.74 -13.54
C GLU A 120 11.32 -5.24 -13.25
N TRP A 121 11.26 -5.64 -11.98
CA TRP A 121 11.40 -7.04 -11.57
C TRP A 121 10.54 -7.40 -10.37
N LYS A 122 10.21 -8.67 -10.25
CA LYS A 122 9.75 -9.27 -9.00
C LYS A 122 10.95 -9.75 -8.19
N GLN A 123 11.01 -9.38 -6.92
CA GLN A 123 12.04 -9.87 -6.00
C GLN A 123 11.56 -11.14 -5.29
N ASP A 124 12.20 -12.28 -5.57
CA ASP A 124 12.00 -13.54 -4.86
C ASP A 124 13.21 -13.78 -3.94
N ASP A 125 13.11 -14.72 -2.99
CA ASP A 125 14.15 -14.91 -1.95
C ASP A 125 15.53 -15.22 -2.55
N ASP A 126 15.55 -15.95 -3.66
CA ASP A 126 16.79 -16.42 -4.30
C ASP A 126 17.06 -15.79 -5.68
N LYS A 127 16.13 -15.01 -6.25
CA LYS A 127 16.23 -14.56 -7.65
C LYS A 127 15.37 -13.34 -7.97
N ARG A 128 15.74 -12.64 -9.05
CA ARG A 128 14.89 -11.64 -9.71
C ARG A 128 14.16 -12.30 -10.88
N LEU A 129 12.86 -12.09 -10.94
CA LEU A 129 11.99 -12.57 -12.01
C LEU A 129 11.50 -11.38 -12.86
N PRO A 130 11.18 -11.58 -14.14
CA PRO A 130 10.58 -10.53 -14.97
C PRO A 130 9.30 -9.98 -14.34
N SER A 131 9.12 -8.67 -14.41
CA SER A 131 7.89 -8.03 -13.98
C SER A 131 6.85 -8.00 -15.09
N ILE A 132 5.57 -8.12 -14.70
CA ILE A 132 4.41 -7.89 -15.59
C ILE A 132 3.90 -6.45 -15.53
N VAL A 133 4.48 -5.60 -14.68
CA VAL A 133 3.97 -4.26 -14.39
C VAL A 133 4.04 -3.35 -15.61
N GLY A 134 5.16 -3.42 -16.36
CA GLY A 134 5.40 -2.54 -17.50
C GLY A 134 5.76 -1.13 -17.08
N TRP A 135 6.50 -0.97 -15.99
CA TRP A 135 7.05 0.32 -15.56
C TRP A 135 8.21 0.73 -16.46
N GLU A 136 8.29 2.02 -16.77
CA GLU A 136 9.45 2.66 -17.38
C GLU A 136 9.67 4.00 -16.69
N LYS A 137 10.90 4.50 -16.61
CA LYS A 137 11.18 5.81 -16.00
C LYS A 137 10.55 6.92 -16.83
N ASP A 138 10.00 7.94 -16.17
CA ASP A 138 9.51 9.12 -16.90
C ASP A 138 10.64 9.81 -17.65
N THR A 139 10.29 10.32 -18.82
CA THR A 139 11.17 11.11 -19.70
C THR A 139 10.61 12.53 -19.83
N ASN A 140 11.23 13.35 -20.68
CA ASN A 140 10.70 14.69 -21.00
C ASN A 140 9.54 14.67 -22.02
N ASP A 141 9.06 13.48 -22.42
CA ASP A 141 7.95 13.29 -23.33
C ASP A 141 6.69 12.85 -22.55
N ASP A 142 5.80 13.81 -22.31
CA ASP A 142 4.59 13.61 -21.51
C ASP A 142 3.59 12.65 -22.18
N ASP A 143 3.52 12.64 -23.52
CA ASP A 143 2.64 11.74 -24.26
C ASP A 143 3.10 10.28 -24.10
N TYR A 144 4.42 10.06 -24.16
CA TYR A 144 5.01 8.75 -23.91
C TYR A 144 4.83 8.31 -22.45
N ASN A 145 5.05 9.21 -21.48
CA ASN A 145 4.82 8.91 -20.08
C ASN A 145 3.35 8.50 -19.82
N ALA A 146 2.38 9.18 -20.45
CA ALA A 146 0.97 8.84 -20.37
C ALA A 146 0.64 7.47 -21.01
N GLU A 147 1.33 7.07 -22.08
CA GLU A 147 1.21 5.72 -22.66
C GLU A 147 1.69 4.65 -21.67
N VAL A 148 2.84 4.88 -21.01
CA VAL A 148 3.38 4.01 -19.97
C VAL A 148 2.40 3.87 -18.80
N ASP A 149 1.86 4.98 -18.30
CA ASP A 149 0.88 4.98 -17.21
C ASP A 149 -0.40 4.21 -17.60
N LYS A 150 -0.90 4.40 -18.82
CA LYS A 150 -2.05 3.66 -19.34
C LYS A 150 -1.77 2.16 -19.43
N ARG A 151 -0.57 1.77 -19.89
CA ARG A 151 -0.15 0.36 -19.97
C ARG A 151 -0.07 -0.28 -18.59
N MET A 152 0.56 0.39 -17.61
CA MET A 152 0.60 -0.09 -16.23
C MET A 152 -0.82 -0.26 -15.67
N ARG A 153 -1.71 0.71 -15.92
CA ARG A 153 -3.11 0.68 -15.46
C ARG A 153 -3.89 -0.49 -16.06
N ASN A 154 -3.65 -0.82 -17.33
CA ASN A 154 -4.23 -2.02 -17.97
C ASN A 154 -3.74 -3.32 -17.31
N ASN A 155 -2.54 -3.33 -16.75
CA ASN A 155 -2.01 -4.46 -15.98
C ASN A 155 -2.48 -4.46 -14.50
N GLY A 156 -3.24 -3.45 -14.07
CA GLY A 156 -3.72 -3.31 -12.69
C GLY A 156 -2.71 -2.65 -11.73
N PHE A 157 -1.76 -1.90 -12.28
CA PHE A 157 -0.71 -1.19 -11.54
C PHE A 157 -0.72 0.30 -11.89
N MET A 158 -0.12 1.11 -11.04
CA MET A 158 0.22 2.51 -11.33
C MET A 158 1.62 2.76 -10.77
N LYS A 159 2.31 3.80 -11.25
CA LYS A 159 3.56 4.26 -10.63
C LYS A 159 3.32 4.67 -9.19
N GLY A 160 4.39 4.76 -8.39
CA GLY A 160 4.34 5.47 -7.12
C GLY A 160 3.80 6.90 -7.27
N PRO A 161 3.36 7.52 -6.17
CA PRO A 161 2.91 8.91 -6.17
C PRO A 161 4.06 9.90 -6.34
N GLU A 162 3.80 11.06 -6.93
CA GLU A 162 4.79 12.15 -7.03
C GLU A 162 4.95 12.89 -5.69
N TYR A 163 3.93 12.88 -4.83
CA TYR A 163 3.91 13.61 -3.57
C TYR A 163 4.64 12.92 -2.40
N ILE A 164 5.12 11.67 -2.56
CA ILE A 164 5.96 10.98 -1.58
C ILE A 164 7.40 11.03 -2.07
N CYS A 165 8.28 11.54 -1.21
CA CYS A 165 9.72 11.53 -1.43
C CYS A 165 10.40 10.62 -0.40
N GLU A 166 11.44 9.92 -0.84
CA GLU A 166 12.27 9.01 -0.05
C GLU A 166 12.91 9.68 1.19
N THR A 167 13.12 11.00 1.12
CA THR A 167 13.52 11.83 2.26
C THR A 167 12.78 13.16 2.17
N PRO A 168 12.24 13.72 3.26
CA PRO A 168 11.61 15.03 3.20
C PRO A 168 12.55 16.12 2.69
N GLY A 169 12.12 16.80 1.62
CA GLY A 169 12.93 17.77 0.87
C GLY A 169 13.85 17.15 -0.19
N GLY A 170 13.77 15.85 -0.43
CA GLY A 170 14.45 15.15 -1.54
C GLY A 170 13.75 15.38 -2.88
N ASN A 171 14.51 15.21 -3.97
CA ASN A 171 14.02 15.39 -5.34
C ASN A 171 13.52 14.11 -6.00
N ASP A 172 13.91 12.94 -5.48
CA ASP A 172 13.46 11.65 -6.02
C ASP A 172 12.14 11.25 -5.36
N THR A 173 11.08 11.27 -6.16
CA THR A 173 9.72 10.90 -5.76
C THR A 173 9.51 9.40 -5.94
N ASP A 174 8.56 8.81 -5.22
CA ASP A 174 8.20 7.40 -5.38
C ASP A 174 7.85 7.06 -6.85
N ARG A 175 7.18 7.97 -7.58
CA ARG A 175 6.88 7.85 -9.02
C ARG A 175 8.10 7.53 -9.86
N SER A 176 9.24 8.14 -9.53
CA SER A 176 10.51 8.01 -10.24
C SER A 176 11.23 6.68 -9.97
N MET A 177 10.73 5.86 -9.04
CA MET A 177 11.38 4.65 -8.56
C MET A 177 10.62 3.39 -8.98
N GLN A 178 11.29 2.49 -9.70
CA GLN A 178 10.69 1.19 -10.08
C GLN A 178 10.34 0.28 -8.89
N LYS A 179 10.86 0.62 -7.70
CA LYS A 179 10.70 -0.14 -6.46
C LYS A 179 9.45 0.26 -5.66
N THR A 180 8.62 1.15 -6.21
CA THR A 180 7.28 1.44 -5.69
C THR A 180 6.23 1.33 -6.79
N THR A 181 5.07 0.81 -6.42
CA THR A 181 3.90 0.79 -7.29
C THR A 181 2.65 1.07 -6.48
N ARG A 182 1.58 1.51 -7.13
CA ARG A 182 0.24 1.53 -6.53
C ARG A 182 -0.62 0.43 -7.16
N ARG A 183 -1.48 -0.19 -6.36
CA ARG A 183 -2.45 -1.21 -6.79
C ARG A 183 -3.86 -0.70 -6.59
N ILE A 184 -4.68 -0.81 -7.62
CA ILE A 184 -6.12 -0.57 -7.50
C ILE A 184 -6.73 -1.81 -6.84
N ILE A 185 -7.18 -1.67 -5.60
CA ILE A 185 -7.70 -2.79 -4.80
C ILE A 185 -9.18 -3.02 -5.12
N VAL A 186 -9.97 -1.95 -5.15
CA VAL A 186 -11.40 -2.02 -5.45
C VAL A 186 -11.88 -0.76 -6.16
N ARG A 187 -12.80 -0.96 -7.10
CA ARG A 187 -13.62 0.08 -7.73
C ARG A 187 -15.06 -0.20 -7.33
N THR A 188 -15.65 0.66 -6.51
CA THR A 188 -17.00 0.42 -6.01
C THR A 188 -17.71 1.71 -5.63
N THR A 189 -19.04 1.64 -5.53
CA THR A 189 -19.82 2.73 -4.97
C THR A 189 -19.75 2.66 -3.45
N MET A 190 -19.36 3.78 -2.84
CA MET A 190 -19.29 3.95 -1.40
C MET A 190 -20.26 5.04 -0.98
N ASP A 191 -20.94 4.85 0.15
CA ASP A 191 -21.86 5.83 0.72
C ASP A 191 -21.22 6.55 1.91
N ALA A 192 -21.42 7.87 2.03
CA ALA A 192 -20.82 8.69 3.08
C ALA A 192 -21.30 8.35 4.50
N ASP A 193 -22.48 7.74 4.63
CA ASP A 193 -23.09 7.32 5.89
C ASP A 193 -22.75 5.87 6.29
N LYS A 194 -21.96 5.16 5.48
CA LYS A 194 -21.54 3.78 5.74
C LYS A 194 -20.11 3.71 6.21
N THR A 195 -19.87 2.75 7.11
CA THR A 195 -18.52 2.33 7.50
C THR A 195 -18.10 1.16 6.63
N TYR A 196 -16.89 1.24 6.08
CA TYR A 196 -16.29 0.19 5.28
C TYR A 196 -15.11 -0.43 6.02
N TYR A 197 -14.82 -1.68 5.68
CA TYR A 197 -13.73 -2.45 6.23
C TYR A 197 -12.90 -3.07 5.11
N MET A 198 -11.60 -3.20 5.36
CA MET A 198 -10.69 -3.92 4.49
C MET A 198 -9.91 -4.95 5.30
N ARG A 199 -9.98 -6.21 4.87
CA ARG A 199 -9.24 -7.32 5.49
C ARG A 199 -8.08 -7.73 4.61
N PHE A 200 -6.92 -7.91 5.22
CA PHE A 200 -5.71 -8.42 4.58
C PHE A 200 -5.36 -9.74 5.22
N LYS A 201 -5.33 -10.80 4.40
CA LYS A 201 -5.00 -12.14 4.85
C LYS A 201 -3.84 -12.69 4.03
N SER A 202 -2.80 -13.17 4.71
CA SER A 202 -1.66 -13.81 4.03
C SER A 202 -2.14 -15.01 3.19
N CYS A 203 -1.59 -15.12 1.98
CA CYS A 203 -1.73 -16.31 1.14
C CYS A 203 -0.55 -17.28 1.29
N GLN A 204 0.41 -16.97 2.16
CA GLN A 204 1.65 -17.72 2.33
C GLN A 204 1.82 -18.22 3.76
N ASP A 205 2.31 -19.45 3.88
CA ASP A 205 2.66 -20.10 5.15
C ASP A 205 4.12 -19.80 5.54
N GLN A 206 4.51 -18.52 5.42
CA GLN A 206 5.87 -18.04 5.67
C GLN A 206 5.82 -16.82 6.58
N ILE A 207 6.17 -17.01 7.86
CA ILE A 207 6.05 -15.97 8.90
C ILE A 207 6.89 -14.71 8.65
N HIS A 208 7.94 -14.82 7.84
CA HIS A 208 8.82 -13.70 7.54
C HIS A 208 8.29 -12.83 6.39
N LYS A 209 7.22 -13.25 5.71
CA LYS A 209 6.62 -12.44 4.64
C LYS A 209 5.81 -11.29 5.23
N GLN A 210 5.86 -10.17 4.53
CA GLN A 210 5.50 -8.85 5.03
C GLN A 210 4.32 -8.30 4.26
N LEU A 211 3.34 -7.76 4.98
CA LEU A 211 2.29 -6.91 4.46
C LEU A 211 2.76 -5.45 4.55
N PHE A 212 2.82 -4.80 3.39
CA PHE A 212 3.06 -3.37 3.27
C PHE A 212 1.72 -2.63 3.14
N ILE A 213 1.41 -1.77 4.11
CA ILE A 213 0.16 -0.98 4.16
C ILE A 213 0.44 0.45 4.63
N ASP A 214 1.51 1.03 4.10
CA ASP A 214 2.03 2.30 4.59
C ASP A 214 1.15 3.50 4.21
N TYR A 215 0.54 3.46 3.02
CA TYR A 215 -0.48 4.42 2.61
C TYR A 215 -1.56 3.80 1.70
N MET A 216 -2.73 4.42 1.74
CA MET A 216 -3.87 4.11 0.88
C MET A 216 -4.47 5.40 0.34
N GLU A 217 -5.01 5.35 -0.87
CA GLU A 217 -5.65 6.48 -1.54
C GLU A 217 -7.14 6.17 -1.78
N TRP A 218 -7.98 7.18 -1.58
CA TRP A 218 -9.39 7.17 -1.98
C TRP A 218 -9.57 8.17 -3.11
N CYS A 219 -9.60 7.68 -4.34
CA CYS A 219 -9.73 8.52 -5.53
C CYS A 219 -11.15 8.44 -6.09
N PRO A 220 -11.91 9.56 -6.15
CA PRO A 220 -13.26 9.54 -6.69
C PRO A 220 -13.25 9.44 -8.22
N LYS A 221 -14.32 8.88 -8.82
CA LYS A 221 -14.45 8.68 -10.28
C LYS A 221 -14.21 9.94 -11.10
N GLU A 222 -14.66 11.08 -10.59
CA GLU A 222 -14.54 12.38 -11.24
C GLU A 222 -13.10 12.91 -11.29
N VAL A 223 -12.14 12.22 -10.65
CA VAL A 223 -10.70 12.48 -10.75
C VAL A 223 -10.06 11.45 -11.69
N TYR A 224 -10.16 10.15 -11.38
CA TYR A 224 -9.41 9.12 -12.13
C TYR A 224 -10.00 8.77 -13.51
N ASP A 225 -11.24 9.16 -13.78
CA ASP A 225 -12.00 8.88 -15.01
C ASP A 225 -12.76 10.13 -15.46
N ASN A 226 -12.09 11.27 -15.36
CA ASN A 226 -12.59 12.55 -15.83
C ASN A 226 -12.49 12.62 -17.37
N PRO A 227 -13.55 13.06 -18.07
CA PRO A 227 -13.60 13.02 -19.53
C PRO A 227 -12.74 14.09 -20.22
N SER A 228 -12.34 15.15 -19.50
CA SER A 228 -11.62 16.29 -20.07
C SER A 228 -10.21 16.47 -19.51
N GLU A 229 -10.01 16.17 -18.23
CA GLU A 229 -8.73 16.38 -17.54
C GLU A 229 -8.21 15.05 -17.02
N PRO A 230 -6.98 14.63 -17.35
CA PRO A 230 -6.39 13.45 -16.73
C PRO A 230 -6.15 13.67 -15.23
N GLU A 231 -6.07 12.57 -14.48
CA GLU A 231 -5.66 12.62 -13.08
C GLU A 231 -4.25 13.21 -12.96
N ASP A 232 -4.07 14.14 -12.03
CA ASP A 232 -2.77 14.73 -11.73
C ASP A 232 -1.81 13.68 -11.16
N ILE A 233 -0.52 13.83 -11.44
CA ILE A 233 0.53 12.98 -10.86
C ILE A 233 0.80 13.33 -9.38
N TRP A 234 0.41 14.53 -8.94
CA TRP A 234 0.55 15.09 -7.59
C TRP A 234 -0.63 14.85 -6.66
#